data_AF-A0A671PLY7-F1
#
_entry.id   AF-A0A671PLY7-F1
#
_cell.length_a   1.000
_cell.length_b   1.000
_cell.length_c   1.000
_cell.angle_alpha   90.00
_cell.angle_beta   90.00
_cell.angle_gamma   90.00
#
_symmetry.space_group_name_H-M   'P 1'
#
loop_
_entity.id
_entity.type
_entity.pdbx_description
1 polymer ?
#
loop_
_entity_poly.entity_id
_entity_poly.type
_entity_poly.pdbx_seq_one_letter_code
_entity_poly.pdbx_strand_id
1 'polypeptide(L)'
;MAEDEHLSAEDYAAEAMAADMDPWIVFDARKTPRAEFSSWLESNRPSQVSRCGAGGPVGWIAVRGPQYCEDAGDVEGLQDMSPRDPRSDSRHVICVYNQNFTEEEQVMRLDAVIHAAGVKCVLYYKPDVYSYLGIYRNNRWKICPTIYESMFDLESVPHRSHIINKVTSQELT
;
A
#
# COMPACT_ATOMS: atom_id res chain seq x y z
N MET A 1 8.26 24.49 -17.62
CA MET A 1 8.88 24.37 -16.29
C MET A 1 7.74 24.02 -15.36
N ALA A 2 7.57 22.76 -15.01
CA ALA A 2 6.59 22.38 -13.99
C ALA A 2 7.25 22.64 -12.65
N GLU A 3 6.74 23.60 -11.89
CA GLU A 3 7.08 23.71 -10.48
C GLU A 3 6.63 22.40 -9.84
N ASP A 4 7.60 21.66 -9.29
CA ASP A 4 7.34 20.51 -8.44
C ASP A 4 6.68 21.05 -7.17
N GLU A 5 5.35 21.25 -7.22
CA GLU A 5 4.56 21.58 -6.04
C GLU A 5 4.74 20.46 -5.04
N HIS A 6 5.66 20.68 -4.11
CA HIS A 6 6.08 19.72 -3.14
C HIS A 6 4.94 19.53 -2.13
N LEU A 7 4.09 18.53 -2.38
CA LEU A 7 2.89 18.26 -1.59
C LEU A 7 3.23 18.20 -0.09
N SER A 8 2.41 18.89 0.71
CA SER A 8 2.53 18.88 2.16
C SER A 8 1.98 17.58 2.73
N ALA A 9 2.33 17.28 3.98
CA ALA A 9 1.74 16.14 4.68
C ALA A 9 0.20 16.25 4.79
N GLU A 10 -0.32 17.48 4.84
CA GLU A 10 -1.75 17.77 4.93
C GLU A 10 -2.45 17.47 3.61
N ASP A 11 -1.81 17.76 2.47
CA ASP A 11 -2.34 17.42 1.13
C ASP A 11 -2.45 15.91 0.95
N TYR A 12 -1.41 15.16 1.33
CA TYR A 12 -1.44 13.68 1.30
C TYR A 12 -2.52 13.10 2.21
N ALA A 13 -2.70 13.68 3.41
CA ALA A 13 -3.74 13.24 4.33
C ALA A 13 -5.14 13.52 3.76
N ALA A 14 -5.34 14.71 3.15
CA ALA A 14 -6.59 15.07 2.51
C ALA A 14 -6.92 14.15 1.33
N GLU A 15 -5.92 13.82 0.50
CA GLU A 15 -6.10 12.89 -0.63
C GLU A 15 -6.47 11.49 -0.16
N ALA A 16 -5.79 10.98 0.88
CA ALA A 16 -6.10 9.68 1.47
C ALA A 16 -7.54 9.62 2.01
N MET A 17 -7.98 10.66 2.74
CA MET A 17 -9.36 10.76 3.23
C MET A 17 -10.37 10.86 2.09
N ALA A 18 -10.05 11.58 1.00
CA ALA A 18 -10.93 11.68 -0.16
C ALA A 18 -11.08 10.33 -0.89
N ALA A 19 -10.00 9.57 -1.03
CA ALA A 19 -10.04 8.23 -1.62
C ALA A 19 -10.83 7.23 -0.77
N ASP A 20 -10.78 7.36 0.56
CA ASP A 20 -11.53 6.50 1.48
C ASP A 20 -13.05 6.73 1.41
N MET A 21 -13.48 7.97 1.16
CA MET A 21 -14.89 8.32 1.02
C MET A 21 -15.53 7.90 -0.31
N ASP A 22 -14.72 7.62 -1.34
CA ASP A 22 -15.21 7.23 -2.66
C ASP A 22 -15.43 5.72 -2.78
N PRO A 23 -16.30 5.23 -3.69
CA PRO A 23 -16.58 3.81 -3.86
C PRO A 23 -15.33 2.98 -4.19
N TRP A 24 -15.23 1.79 -3.59
CA TRP A 24 -14.11 0.85 -3.81
C TRP A 24 -14.52 -0.29 -4.73
N ILE A 25 -13.60 -0.69 -5.61
CA ILE A 25 -13.71 -1.90 -6.42
C ILE A 25 -13.08 -3.05 -5.62
N VAL A 26 -13.91 -3.93 -5.06
CA VAL A 26 -13.44 -4.95 -4.10
C VAL A 26 -13.63 -6.37 -4.65
N PHE A 27 -12.58 -7.20 -4.56
CA PHE A 27 -12.69 -8.65 -4.61
C PHE A 27 -12.63 -9.22 -3.19
N ASP A 28 -13.70 -9.83 -2.71
CA ASP A 28 -13.75 -10.44 -1.37
C ASP A 28 -13.70 -11.97 -1.48
N ALA A 29 -12.54 -12.57 -1.22
CA ALA A 29 -12.35 -14.03 -1.33
C ALA A 29 -13.15 -14.84 -0.30
N ARG A 30 -13.82 -14.18 0.66
CA ARG A 30 -14.76 -14.79 1.61
C ARG A 30 -16.15 -14.93 1.00
N LYS A 31 -16.47 -14.12 -0.02
CA LYS A 31 -17.80 -14.04 -0.66
C LYS A 31 -17.78 -14.53 -2.11
N THR A 32 -16.64 -14.39 -2.80
CA THR A 32 -16.49 -14.69 -4.22
C THR A 32 -15.56 -15.90 -4.43
N PRO A 33 -15.93 -16.87 -5.27
CA PRO A 33 -15.07 -18.00 -5.59
C PRO A 33 -13.71 -17.59 -6.15
N ARG A 34 -12.64 -18.23 -5.69
CA ARG A 34 -11.26 -17.97 -6.16
C ARG A 34 -11.12 -18.09 -7.69
N ALA A 35 -11.89 -18.96 -8.33
CA ALA A 35 -11.83 -19.17 -9.78
C ALA A 35 -12.19 -17.91 -10.59
N GLU A 36 -12.98 -16.99 -10.00
CA GLU A 36 -13.40 -15.75 -10.66
C GLU A 36 -12.33 -14.64 -10.57
N PHE A 37 -11.31 -14.81 -9.72
CA PHE A 37 -10.30 -13.79 -9.44
C PHE A 37 -9.58 -13.31 -10.70
N SER A 38 -9.20 -14.22 -11.60
CA SER A 38 -8.48 -13.85 -12.82
C SER A 38 -9.32 -12.97 -13.74
N SER A 39 -10.60 -13.31 -13.94
CA SER A 39 -11.50 -12.52 -14.77
C SER A 39 -11.81 -11.15 -14.14
N TRP A 40 -11.95 -11.11 -12.81
CA TRP A 40 -12.10 -9.86 -12.08
C TRP A 40 -10.88 -8.96 -12.24
N LEU A 41 -9.66 -9.50 -12.14
CA LEU A 41 -8.42 -8.73 -12.28
C LEU A 41 -8.25 -8.17 -13.71
N GLU A 42 -8.64 -8.93 -14.72
CA GLU A 42 -8.63 -8.46 -16.12
C GLU A 42 -9.56 -7.28 -16.36
N SER A 43 -10.72 -7.28 -15.69
CA SER A 43 -11.73 -6.23 -15.83
C SER A 43 -11.42 -4.98 -15.00
N ASN A 44 -10.61 -5.11 -13.94
CA ASN A 44 -10.33 -4.06 -12.96
C ASN A 44 -8.84 -3.75 -12.83
N ARG A 45 -8.09 -3.80 -13.94
CA ARG A 45 -6.65 -3.50 -13.94
C ARG A 45 -6.41 -2.08 -13.43
N PRO A 46 -5.55 -1.87 -12.42
CA PRO A 46 -5.26 -0.54 -11.90
C PRO A 46 -4.81 0.45 -12.98
N SER A 47 -4.12 -0.03 -14.01
CA SER A 47 -3.66 0.78 -15.15
C SER A 47 -4.77 1.29 -16.07
N GLN A 48 -5.98 0.72 -15.99
CA GLN A 48 -7.15 1.07 -16.81
C GLN A 48 -8.26 1.76 -16.00
N VAL A 49 -8.38 1.45 -14.70
CA VAL A 49 -9.34 2.11 -13.82
C VAL A 49 -8.86 3.53 -13.52
N SER A 50 -9.70 4.53 -13.80
CA SER A 50 -9.39 5.93 -13.53
C SER A 50 -10.00 6.39 -12.21
N ARG A 51 -9.27 7.22 -11.47
CA ARG A 51 -9.70 7.88 -10.23
C ARG A 51 -10.99 8.68 -10.41
N CYS A 52 -11.13 9.35 -11.55
CA CYS A 52 -12.26 10.21 -11.93
C CYS A 52 -12.86 9.77 -13.28
N GLY A 53 -13.26 8.51 -13.38
CA GLY A 53 -13.80 7.93 -14.62
C GLY A 53 -15.22 8.37 -14.96
N ALA A 54 -15.68 8.02 -16.17
CA ALA A 54 -17.04 8.31 -16.63
C ALA A 54 -18.15 7.66 -15.78
N GLY A 55 -17.83 6.59 -15.04
CA GLY A 55 -18.73 5.91 -14.11
C GLY A 55 -18.77 6.52 -12.70
N GLY A 56 -18.08 7.63 -12.47
CA GLY A 56 -17.91 8.24 -11.15
C GLY A 56 -16.52 7.99 -10.56
N PRO A 57 -16.24 8.57 -9.38
CA PRO A 57 -14.96 8.40 -8.72
C PRO A 57 -14.80 6.97 -8.18
N VAL A 58 -13.57 6.46 -8.24
CA VAL A 58 -13.16 5.23 -7.57
C VAL A 58 -12.11 5.59 -6.54
N GLY A 59 -12.30 5.19 -5.29
CA GLY A 59 -11.33 5.41 -4.22
C GLY A 59 -10.13 4.47 -4.36
N TRP A 60 -10.40 3.17 -4.20
CA TRP A 60 -9.40 2.12 -4.19
C TRP A 60 -9.85 0.87 -4.94
N ILE A 61 -8.88 0.10 -5.42
CA ILE A 61 -9.08 -1.29 -5.87
C ILE A 61 -8.50 -2.20 -4.80
N ALA A 62 -9.32 -3.08 -4.22
CA ALA A 62 -8.93 -3.87 -3.07
C ALA A 62 -9.20 -5.37 -3.21
N VAL A 63 -8.34 -6.18 -2.59
CA VAL A 63 -8.49 -7.64 -2.51
C VAL A 63 -8.48 -8.09 -1.05
N ARG A 64 -9.59 -8.67 -0.59
CA ARG A 64 -9.71 -9.21 0.78
C ARG A 64 -9.46 -10.71 0.76
N GLY A 65 -8.44 -11.14 1.49
CA GLY A 65 -8.08 -12.56 1.62
C GLY A 65 -9.06 -13.33 2.51
N PRO A 66 -9.04 -14.68 2.48
CA PRO A 66 -9.93 -15.51 3.31
C PRO A 66 -9.73 -15.33 4.81
N GLN A 67 -8.51 -14.94 5.23
CA GLN A 67 -8.13 -14.70 6.63
C GLN A 67 -8.35 -13.25 7.05
N TYR A 68 -8.89 -12.39 6.17
CA TYR A 68 -9.18 -11.01 6.51
C TYR A 68 -10.33 -10.94 7.52
N CYS A 69 -10.02 -10.45 8.72
CA CYS A 69 -10.97 -10.07 9.74
C CYS A 69 -11.00 -8.54 9.85
N GLU A 70 -12.20 -7.98 9.89
CA GLU A 70 -12.44 -6.58 10.22
C GLU A 70 -12.21 -6.46 11.73
N ASP A 71 -11.00 -6.08 12.15
CA ASP A 71 -10.69 -6.00 13.58
C ASP A 71 -11.40 -4.77 14.16
N ALA A 72 -12.29 -4.99 15.13
CA ALA A 72 -13.20 -3.96 15.64
C ALA A 72 -12.52 -2.90 16.53
N GLY A 73 -11.20 -2.98 16.70
CA GLY A 73 -10.38 -2.05 17.48
C GLY A 73 -9.19 -1.43 16.72
N ASP A 74 -8.86 -1.95 15.54
CA ASP A 74 -7.80 -1.45 14.66
C ASP A 74 -8.46 -0.98 13.36
N VAL A 75 -8.48 0.34 13.22
CA VAL A 75 -8.90 1.05 12.01
C VAL A 75 -8.16 0.44 10.81
N GLU A 76 -8.93 -0.08 9.84
CA GLU A 76 -8.66 -1.36 9.15
C GLU A 76 -7.48 -1.42 8.16
N GLY A 77 -6.74 -2.53 8.23
CA GLY A 77 -5.78 -2.96 7.20
C GLY A 77 -6.47 -3.63 6.01
N LEU A 78 -6.42 -3.00 4.84
CA LEU A 78 -6.96 -3.58 3.61
C LEU A 78 -5.82 -4.07 2.69
N GLN A 79 -5.91 -3.98 1.38
CA GLN A 79 -4.83 -4.24 0.43
C GLN A 79 -5.25 -3.39 -0.75
N ASP A 80 -4.75 -2.16 -0.80
CA ASP A 80 -5.36 -1.11 -1.59
C ASP A 80 -4.43 -0.67 -2.69
N MET A 81 -4.95 -0.56 -3.90
CA MET A 81 -4.22 -0.03 -5.04
C MET A 81 -4.87 1.25 -5.54
N SER A 82 -4.07 2.31 -5.69
CA SER A 82 -4.60 3.60 -6.13
C SER A 82 -5.00 3.52 -7.61
N PRO A 83 -6.21 3.95 -8.00
CA PRO A 83 -6.59 4.10 -9.40
C PRO A 83 -5.68 5.08 -10.14
N ARG A 84 -5.74 5.07 -11.47
CA ARG A 84 -4.95 6.00 -12.29
C ARG A 84 -5.47 7.42 -12.12
N ASP A 85 -4.63 8.32 -11.61
CA ASP A 85 -4.84 9.74 -11.75
C ASP A 85 -4.17 10.24 -13.05
N PRO A 86 -4.94 10.74 -14.04
CA PRO A 86 -4.38 11.29 -15.28
C PRO A 86 -3.62 12.61 -15.07
N ARG A 87 -3.73 13.25 -13.90
CA ARG A 87 -3.02 14.50 -13.55
C ARG A 87 -1.72 14.25 -12.79
N SER A 88 -1.52 13.04 -12.27
CA SER A 88 -0.35 12.63 -11.53
C SER A 88 0.70 11.99 -12.45
N ASP A 89 1.95 12.15 -12.05
CA ASP A 89 3.09 11.39 -12.57
C ASP A 89 2.70 9.90 -12.53
N SER A 90 2.78 9.17 -13.65
CA SER A 90 2.03 7.93 -13.96
C SER A 90 2.31 6.68 -13.09
N ARG A 91 2.41 6.85 -11.76
CA ARG A 91 2.75 5.86 -10.76
C ARG A 91 1.51 5.53 -9.93
N HIS A 92 1.30 4.23 -9.72
CA HIS A 92 0.29 3.71 -8.82
C HIS A 92 0.96 3.24 -7.54
N VAL A 93 0.26 3.40 -6.41
CA VAL A 93 0.69 2.82 -5.13
C VAL A 93 -0.06 1.51 -4.92
N ILE A 94 0.66 0.48 -4.46
CA ILE A 94 0.11 -0.79 -3.98
C ILE A 94 0.41 -0.86 -2.48
N CYS A 95 -0.64 -0.96 -1.67
CA CYS A 95 -0.57 -1.13 -0.23
C CYS A 95 -0.87 -2.59 0.10
N VAL A 96 0.00 -3.21 0.90
CA VAL A 96 -0.18 -4.57 1.41
C VAL A 96 -0.06 -4.51 2.92
N TYR A 97 -1.01 -5.09 3.63
CA TYR A 97 -1.14 -4.93 5.07
C TYR A 97 -0.92 -6.25 5.81
N ASN A 98 -0.46 -6.13 7.05
CA ASN A 98 -0.44 -7.15 8.08
C ASN A 98 -1.15 -6.60 9.33
N GLN A 99 -1.37 -7.44 10.34
CA GLN A 99 -2.17 -7.05 11.51
C GLN A 99 -1.37 -6.24 12.52
N ASN A 100 -0.11 -6.63 12.78
CA ASN A 100 0.67 -6.02 13.85
C ASN A 100 2.03 -5.53 13.34
N PHE A 101 2.21 -4.20 13.31
CA PHE A 101 3.46 -3.58 12.87
C PHE A 101 4.62 -3.76 13.86
N THR A 102 4.34 -4.17 15.10
CA THR A 102 5.36 -4.45 16.13
C THR A 102 5.91 -5.88 16.06
N GLU A 103 5.23 -6.77 15.32
CA GLU A 103 5.68 -8.14 15.09
C GLU A 103 6.54 -8.21 13.83
N GLU A 104 7.86 -8.15 14.00
CA GLU A 104 8.82 -8.18 12.89
C GLU A 104 8.69 -9.44 12.00
N GLU A 105 8.32 -10.59 12.57
CA GLU A 105 8.06 -11.81 11.80
C GLU A 105 6.91 -11.64 10.79
N GLN A 106 5.85 -10.90 11.14
CA GLN A 106 4.78 -10.60 10.19
C GLN A 106 5.27 -9.71 9.06
N VAL A 107 6.11 -8.72 9.36
CA VAL A 107 6.71 -7.81 8.37
C VAL A 107 7.61 -8.59 7.40
N MET A 108 8.50 -9.45 7.92
CA MET A 108 9.38 -10.29 7.10
C MET A 108 8.60 -11.27 6.23
N ARG A 109 7.54 -11.89 6.76
CA ARG A 109 6.69 -12.79 6.00
C ARG A 109 5.94 -12.06 4.88
N LEU A 110 5.45 -10.85 5.15
CA LEU A 110 4.76 -10.02 4.17
C LEU A 110 5.70 -9.63 3.02
N ASP A 111 6.90 -9.17 3.36
CA ASP A 111 7.97 -8.84 2.42
C ASP A 111 8.32 -10.03 1.51
N ALA A 112 8.56 -11.20 2.11
CA ALA A 112 8.87 -12.41 1.38
C ALA A 112 7.78 -12.80 0.37
N VAL A 113 6.50 -12.64 0.74
CA VAL A 113 5.37 -12.92 -0.17
C VAL A 113 5.31 -11.92 -1.33
N ILE A 114 5.55 -10.64 -1.07
CA ILE A 114 5.58 -9.59 -2.12
C ILE A 114 6.70 -9.88 -3.13
N HIS A 115 7.90 -10.18 -2.64
CA HIS A 115 9.03 -10.50 -3.52
C HIS A 115 8.86 -11.84 -4.24
N ALA A 116 8.24 -12.85 -3.60
CA ALA A 116 7.88 -14.12 -4.25
C ALA A 116 6.86 -13.92 -5.39
N ALA A 117 6.03 -12.88 -5.32
CA ALA A 117 5.13 -12.50 -6.42
C ALA A 117 5.86 -11.81 -7.59
N GLY A 118 7.18 -11.60 -7.49
CA GLY A 118 8.02 -11.03 -8.53
C GLY A 118 8.22 -9.51 -8.45
N VAL A 119 7.73 -8.87 -7.39
CA VAL A 119 7.99 -7.44 -7.13
C VAL A 119 9.44 -7.27 -6.69
N LYS A 120 10.16 -6.32 -7.29
CA LYS A 120 11.60 -6.08 -7.01
C LYS A 120 11.91 -4.63 -6.64
N CYS A 121 10.90 -3.78 -6.58
CA CYS A 121 11.09 -2.39 -6.18
C CYS A 121 11.32 -2.30 -4.66
N VAL A 122 11.83 -1.15 -4.23
CA VAL A 122 11.95 -0.84 -2.80
C VAL A 122 10.55 -0.79 -2.19
N LEU A 123 10.40 -1.45 -1.04
CA LEU A 123 9.15 -1.43 -0.28
C LEU A 123 9.32 -0.53 0.95
N TYR A 124 8.29 0.27 1.23
CA TYR A 124 8.25 1.16 2.39
C TYR A 124 7.10 0.76 3.30
N TYR A 125 7.42 0.47 4.56
CA TYR A 125 6.41 0.12 5.55
C TYR A 125 6.02 1.35 6.37
N LYS A 126 4.75 1.76 6.26
CA LYS A 126 4.15 2.84 7.05
C LYS A 126 3.09 2.24 8.00
N PRO A 127 3.22 2.43 9.33
CA PRO A 127 2.19 2.01 10.27
C PRO A 127 0.92 2.85 10.11
N ASP A 128 -0.24 2.25 10.31
CA ASP A 128 -1.52 2.94 10.13
C ASP A 128 -1.68 4.12 11.12
N VAL A 129 -1.11 4.02 12.32
CA VAL A 129 -1.06 5.15 13.29
C VAL A 129 -0.44 6.41 12.69
N TYR A 130 0.52 6.29 11.77
CA TYR A 130 1.08 7.47 11.08
C TYR A 130 0.10 8.06 10.07
N SER A 131 -0.71 7.24 9.40
CA SER A 131 -1.77 7.73 8.52
C SER A 131 -2.85 8.46 9.32
N TYR A 132 -3.33 7.90 10.45
CA TYR A 132 -4.34 8.54 11.29
C TYR A 132 -3.89 9.86 11.90
N LEU A 133 -2.61 9.95 12.28
CA LEU A 133 -2.05 11.17 12.84
C LEU A 133 -1.63 12.20 11.77
N GLY A 134 -1.86 11.93 10.48
CA GLY A 134 -1.44 12.83 9.39
C GLY A 134 0.08 12.92 9.24
N ILE A 135 0.83 11.92 9.70
CA ILE A 135 2.28 11.82 9.54
C ILE A 135 2.57 11.26 8.15
N TYR A 136 2.71 12.17 7.20
CA TYR A 136 3.17 11.90 5.84
C TYR A 136 4.56 12.52 5.61
N ARG A 137 5.09 12.40 4.39
CA ARG A 137 6.34 13.07 4.00
C ARG A 137 6.20 14.58 4.20
N ASN A 138 7.29 15.25 4.56
CA ASN A 138 7.33 16.70 4.80
C ASN A 138 6.44 17.19 5.95
N ASN A 139 6.09 16.34 6.91
CA ASN A 139 5.37 16.78 8.10
C ASN A 139 6.18 17.78 8.95
N ARG A 140 5.47 18.58 9.76
CA ARG A 140 6.03 19.65 10.59
C ARG A 140 6.99 19.15 11.68
N TRP A 141 6.89 17.89 12.08
CA TRP A 141 7.72 17.26 13.12
C TRP A 141 8.99 16.61 12.58
N LYS A 142 9.18 16.58 11.26
CA LYS A 142 10.32 15.93 10.58
C LYS A 142 10.47 14.44 10.92
N ILE A 143 9.38 13.79 11.29
CA ILE A 143 9.33 12.36 11.55
C ILE A 143 9.36 11.62 10.20
N CYS A 144 10.17 10.56 10.10
CA CYS A 144 10.14 9.67 8.94
C CYS A 144 8.81 8.91 8.90
N PRO A 145 8.00 9.01 7.83
CA PRO A 145 6.68 8.39 7.79
C PRO A 145 6.73 6.87 7.51
N THR A 146 7.90 6.24 7.59
CA THR A 146 8.10 4.81 7.36
C THR A 146 9.02 4.25 8.43
N ILE A 147 8.71 3.05 8.94
CA ILE A 147 9.49 2.39 10.01
C ILE A 147 10.33 1.22 9.50
N TYR A 148 9.93 0.58 8.40
CA TYR A 148 10.77 -0.40 7.69
C TYR A 148 10.98 0.02 6.24
N GLU A 149 12.13 -0.37 5.69
CA GLU A 149 12.49 -0.22 4.28
C GLU A 149 13.12 -1.51 3.81
N SER A 150 12.58 -2.09 2.72
CA SER A 150 13.07 -3.34 2.15
C SER A 150 13.68 -3.10 0.78
N MET A 151 14.91 -3.55 0.60
CA MET A 151 15.66 -3.47 -0.65
C MET A 151 15.90 -4.88 -1.19
N PHE A 152 15.44 -5.15 -2.41
CA PHE A 152 15.65 -6.45 -3.05
C PHE A 152 17.08 -6.56 -3.61
N ASP A 153 17.84 -7.56 -3.16
CA ASP A 153 19.18 -7.85 -3.66
C ASP A 153 19.09 -8.71 -4.94
N LEU A 154 19.50 -8.11 -6.07
CA LEU A 154 19.55 -8.77 -7.38
C LEU A 154 20.81 -9.64 -7.55
N GLU A 155 21.82 -9.44 -6.73
CA GLU A 155 23.13 -10.09 -6.83
C GLU A 155 23.27 -11.26 -5.86
N SER A 156 22.45 -11.32 -4.80
CA SER A 156 22.50 -12.42 -3.84
C SER A 156 21.98 -13.74 -4.44
N VAL A 157 22.66 -14.84 -4.09
CA VAL A 157 22.20 -16.20 -4.38
C VAL A 157 22.16 -16.98 -3.06
N PRO A 158 20.97 -17.40 -2.58
CA PRO A 158 19.64 -17.12 -3.14
C PRO A 158 19.26 -15.63 -3.07
N HIS A 159 18.43 -15.17 -4.02
CA HIS A 159 17.90 -13.80 -4.02
C HIS A 159 17.13 -13.53 -2.73
N ARG A 160 17.44 -12.44 -2.06
CA ARG A 160 16.79 -12.04 -0.80
C ARG A 160 16.61 -10.53 -0.74
N SER A 161 15.72 -10.10 0.14
CA SER A 161 15.57 -8.70 0.54
C SER A 161 16.41 -8.39 1.78
N HIS A 162 16.77 -7.12 1.91
CA HIS A 162 17.38 -6.54 3.10
C HIS A 162 16.37 -5.58 3.72
N ILE A 163 15.83 -5.95 4.89
CA ILE A 163 14.81 -5.17 5.58
C ILE A 163 15.49 -4.40 6.71
N ILE A 164 15.44 -3.07 6.65
CA ILE A 164 16.02 -2.19 7.67
C ILE A 164 14.89 -1.61 8.52
N ASN A 165 14.97 -1.81 9.84
CA ASN A 165 14.18 -1.08 10.82
C ASN A 165 14.81 0.31 11.02
N LYS A 166 14.13 1.34 10.51
CA LYS A 166 14.63 2.73 10.51
C LYS A 166 14.58 3.38 11.90
N VAL A 167 13.83 2.81 12.83
CA VAL A 167 13.73 3.30 14.21
C VAL A 167 14.91 2.80 15.03
N THR A 168 15.24 1.51 14.91
CA THR A 168 16.35 0.89 15.65
C THR A 168 17.68 0.90 14.90
N SER A 169 17.66 1.23 13.60
CA SER A 169 18.80 1.11 12.67
C SER A 169 19.36 -0.32 12.60
N GLN A 170 18.51 -1.33 12.79
CA GLN A 170 18.87 -2.75 12.71
C GLN A 170 18.31 -3.37 11.44
N GLU A 171 19.07 -4.30 10.87
CA GLU A 171 18.59 -5.17 9.80
C GLU A 171 17.82 -6.35 10.41
N LEU A 172 16.66 -6.67 9.83
CA LEU A 172 15.91 -7.86 10.20
C LEU A 172 16.49 -9.07 9.46
N THR A 173 16.62 -10.19 10.17
CA THR A 173 17.21 -11.44 9.67
C THR A 173 16.29 -12.62 9.84
#